data_AF-A0A960PR02-F1
#
_entry.id   AF-A0A960PR02-F1
#
_cell.length_a   1.000
_cell.length_b   1.000
_cell.length_c   1.000
_cell.angle_alpha   90.00
_cell.angle_beta   90.00
_cell.angle_gamma   90.00
#
_symmetry.space_group_name_H-M   'P 1'
#
loop_
_entity.id
_entity.type
_entity.pdbx_description
1 polymer ?
#
loop_
_entity_poly.entity_id
_entity_poly.type
_entity_poly.pdbx_seq_one_letter_code
_entity_poly.pdbx_strand_id
1 'polypeptide(L)'
;LDGDGDLDWVTSSFSGDWFLFTNDGSGSFTFDQEFLATRAASCALLLDVDNDGDLDLSLVDELEDEVIVLTQGAPLFADGFESGDVSAWSGVLP
;
A
#
# COMPACT_ATOMS: atom_id res chain seq x y z
N LEU A 1 -6.47 6.27 -2.30
CA LEU A 1 -5.23 5.64 -2.81
C LEU A 1 -4.96 6.05 -4.25
N ASP A 2 -6.00 6.24 -5.05
CA ASP A 2 -5.90 6.81 -6.39
C ASP A 2 -5.91 8.36 -6.41
N GLY A 3 -6.26 8.99 -5.27
CA GLY A 3 -6.22 10.44 -5.10
C GLY A 3 -7.51 11.15 -5.53
N ASP A 4 -8.61 10.42 -5.72
CA ASP A 4 -9.89 11.00 -6.16
C ASP A 4 -10.74 11.59 -5.02
N GLY A 5 -10.37 11.29 -3.77
CA GLY A 5 -11.00 11.80 -2.55
C GLY A 5 -12.05 10.87 -1.94
N ASP A 6 -12.29 9.70 -2.53
CA ASP A 6 -13.17 8.68 -2.01
C ASP A 6 -12.40 7.63 -1.18
N LEU A 7 -13.13 6.87 -0.34
CA LEU A 7 -12.53 5.82 0.49
C LEU A 7 -12.45 4.50 -0.29
N ASP A 8 -11.23 4.05 -0.54
CA ASP A 8 -10.88 2.76 -1.15
C ASP A 8 -10.81 1.61 -0.13
N TRP A 9 -10.67 0.39 -0.63
CA TRP A 9 -10.46 -0.81 0.19
C TRP A 9 -9.11 -1.45 -0.05
N VAL A 10 -8.43 -1.81 1.04
CA VAL A 10 -7.35 -2.80 1.01
C VAL A 10 -7.74 -3.98 1.89
N THR A 11 -7.57 -5.18 1.34
CA THR A 11 -7.88 -6.43 2.03
C THR A 11 -6.62 -7.28 2.16
N SER A 12 -6.54 -8.08 3.22
CA SER A 12 -5.46 -9.00 3.47
C SER A 12 -5.98 -10.44 3.52
N SER A 13 -5.20 -11.38 2.97
CA SER A 13 -5.49 -12.81 3.03
C SER A 13 -4.30 -13.52 3.67
N PHE A 14 -4.45 -13.97 4.92
CA PHE A 14 -3.33 -14.55 5.67
C PHE A 14 -2.61 -15.70 4.95
N SER A 15 -3.31 -16.48 4.12
CA SER A 15 -2.72 -17.57 3.33
C SER A 15 -2.53 -17.23 1.85
N GLY A 16 -2.60 -15.95 1.50
CA GLY A 16 -2.44 -15.42 0.15
C GLY A 16 -1.89 -14.00 0.20
N ASP A 17 -2.48 -13.13 -0.59
CA ASP A 17 -1.94 -11.81 -0.92
C ASP A 17 -2.81 -10.66 -0.39
N TRP A 18 -2.35 -9.42 -0.60
CA TRP A 18 -3.17 -8.23 -0.36
C TRP A 18 -3.82 -7.76 -1.66
N PHE A 19 -5.01 -7.19 -1.56
CA PHE A 19 -5.78 -6.72 -2.72
C PHE A 19 -6.33 -5.32 -2.48
N LEU A 20 -6.11 -4.42 -3.43
CA LEU A 20 -6.65 -3.08 -3.51
C LEU A 20 -7.89 -3.07 -4.41
N PHE A 21 -8.93 -2.41 -3.92
CA PHE A 21 -10.14 -2.12 -4.68
C PHE A 21 -10.42 -0.62 -4.62
N THR A 22 -10.60 -0.01 -5.78
CA THR A 22 -10.95 1.41 -5.90
C THR A 22 -12.45 1.62 -5.84
N ASN A 23 -12.88 2.68 -5.17
CA ASN A 23 -14.29 3.04 -5.00
C ASN A 23 -14.64 4.24 -5.88
N ASP A 24 -15.68 4.13 -6.70
CA ASP A 24 -16.13 5.24 -7.57
C ASP A 24 -16.94 6.34 -6.85
N GLY A 25 -16.84 6.44 -5.53
CA GLY A 25 -17.62 7.36 -4.68
C GLY A 25 -19.09 6.98 -4.51
N SER A 26 -19.62 6.03 -5.29
CA SER A 26 -21.00 5.53 -5.16
C SER A 26 -21.10 4.27 -4.30
N GLY A 27 -19.96 3.76 -3.81
CA GLY A 27 -19.85 2.49 -3.12
C GLY A 27 -19.72 1.30 -4.06
N SER A 28 -19.39 1.54 -5.33
CA SER A 28 -19.06 0.47 -6.28
C SER A 28 -17.55 0.28 -6.27
N PHE A 29 -17.12 -0.93 -5.88
CA PHE A 29 -15.71 -1.27 -5.76
C PHE A 29 -15.25 -2.11 -6.96
N THR A 30 -14.12 -1.73 -7.55
CA THR A 30 -13.48 -2.47 -8.65
C THR A 30 -12.12 -2.96 -8.20
N PHE A 31 -11.77 -4.19 -8.56
CA PHE A 31 -10.42 -4.70 -8.32
C PHE A 31 -9.42 -3.85 -9.11
N ASP A 32 -8.40 -3.35 -8.40
CA ASP A 32 -7.36 -2.50 -8.98
C ASP A 32 -6.01 -3.22 -9.02
N GLN A 33 -5.52 -3.66 -7.86
CA GLN A 33 -4.19 -4.24 -7.74
C GLN A 33 -4.11 -5.38 -6.73
N GLU A 34 -3.20 -6.31 -6.98
CA GLU A 34 -2.74 -7.34 -6.05
C GLU A 34 -1.29 -7.04 -5.64
N PHE A 35 -1.00 -7.12 -4.35
CA PHE A 35 0.36 -7.05 -3.80
C PHE A 35 0.73 -8.43 -3.29
N LEU A 36 1.81 -8.98 -3.82
CA LEU A 36 2.23 -10.34 -3.51
C LEU A 36 2.90 -10.40 -2.15
N ALA A 37 2.43 -11.29 -1.29
CA ALA A 37 3.11 -11.66 -0.07
C ALA A 37 4.14 -12.74 -0.35
N THR A 38 5.23 -12.71 0.40
CA THR A 38 6.20 -13.80 0.35
C THR A 38 5.61 -15.04 1.03
N ARG A 39 4.80 -14.87 2.08
CA ARG A 39 4.23 -15.99 2.84
C ARG A 39 2.88 -15.76 3.49
N ALA A 40 2.65 -14.61 4.13
CA ALA A 40 1.42 -14.40 4.89
C ALA A 40 0.97 -12.94 4.94
N ALA A 41 0.12 -12.53 4.00
CA ALA A 41 -0.53 -11.22 4.00
C ALA A 41 -1.49 -11.06 5.19
N SER A 42 -0.97 -10.72 6.36
CA SER A 42 -1.72 -10.75 7.62
C SER A 42 -2.50 -9.46 7.84
N CYS A 43 -1.88 -8.31 7.56
CA CYS A 43 -2.44 -6.99 7.84
C CYS A 43 -2.14 -6.01 6.72
N ALA A 44 -3.06 -5.06 6.53
CA ALA A 44 -2.89 -3.86 5.73
C ALA A 44 -3.42 -2.65 6.52
N LEU A 45 -2.70 -1.54 6.49
CA LEU A 45 -3.09 -0.30 7.16
C LEU A 45 -2.96 0.89 6.21
N LEU A 46 -3.91 1.82 6.30
CA LEU A 46 -3.86 3.10 5.62
C LEU A 46 -3.52 4.20 6.62
N LEU A 47 -2.45 4.93 6.36
CA LEU A 47 -2.04 6.09 7.13
C LEU A 47 -1.17 7.00 6.27
N ASP A 48 -1.28 8.30 6.47
CA ASP A 48 -0.36 9.29 5.89
C ASP A 48 0.98 9.23 6.67
N VAL A 49 1.98 8.54 6.12
CA VAL A 49 3.24 8.24 6.82
C VAL A 49 4.31 9.31 6.60
N ASP A 50 4.26 10.00 5.46
CA ASP A 50 5.20 11.08 5.12
C ASP A 50 4.63 12.49 5.35
N ASN A 51 3.36 12.59 5.76
CA ASN A 51 2.67 13.82 6.10
C ASN A 51 2.52 14.75 4.88
N ASP A 52 2.31 14.19 3.70
CA ASP A 52 2.00 14.94 2.48
C ASP A 52 0.49 15.18 2.27
N GLY A 53 -0.34 14.52 3.07
CA GLY A 53 -1.80 14.66 3.09
C GLY A 53 -2.53 13.58 2.28
N ASP A 54 -1.80 12.71 1.59
CA ASP A 54 -2.33 11.55 0.90
C ASP A 54 -2.23 10.29 1.79
N LEU A 55 -3.13 9.31 1.60
CA LEU A 55 -3.09 8.07 2.38
C LEU A 55 -2.13 7.07 1.75
N ASP A 56 -1.12 6.66 2.52
CA ASP A 56 -0.18 5.62 2.16
C ASP A 56 -0.63 4.23 2.62
N LEU A 57 0.08 3.20 2.16
CA LEU A 57 -0.22 1.80 2.44
C LEU A 57 0.93 1.10 3.17
N SER A 58 0.62 0.51 4.32
CA SER A 58 1.52 -0.40 5.03
C SER A 58 0.99 -1.83 4.96
N LEU A 59 1.82 -2.77 4.51
CA LEU A 59 1.52 -4.19 4.38
C LEU A 59 2.45 -5.00 5.30
N VAL A 60 1.91 -5.98 6.01
CA VAL A 60 2.68 -6.77 7.00
C VAL A 60 2.62 -8.25 6.66
N ASP A 61 3.76 -8.83 6.28
CA ASP A 61 3.93 -10.27 6.17
C ASP A 61 4.37 -10.84 7.53
N GLU A 62 3.41 -11.40 8.28
CA GLU A 62 3.67 -11.83 9.66
C GLU A 62 4.67 -13.00 9.74
N LEU A 63 4.74 -13.85 8.72
CA LEU A 63 5.58 -15.05 8.80
C LEU A 63 6.98 -14.84 8.23
N GLU A 64 7.19 -13.76 7.49
CA GLU A 64 8.50 -13.32 7.00
C GLU A 64 9.06 -12.14 7.81
N ASP A 65 8.36 -11.69 8.85
CA ASP A 65 8.72 -10.52 9.66
C ASP A 65 9.00 -9.27 8.78
N GLU A 66 8.26 -9.13 7.68
CA GLU A 66 8.44 -8.10 6.67
C GLU A 66 7.33 -7.04 6.76
N VAL A 67 7.72 -5.76 6.66
CA VAL A 67 6.80 -4.64 6.52
C VAL A 67 7.14 -3.88 5.26
N ILE A 68 6.18 -3.79 4.35
CA ILE A 68 6.28 -3.02 3.12
C ILE A 68 5.50 -1.72 3.32
N VAL A 69 6.12 -0.59 2.98
CA VAL A 69 5.46 0.71 3.00
C VAL A 69 5.50 1.30 1.59
N LEU A 70 4.33 1.63 1.06
CA LEU A 70 4.14 2.23 -0.26
C LEU A 70 3.52 3.60 -0.06
N THR A 71 4.18 4.65 -0.56
CA THR A 71 3.65 6.01 -0.48
C THR A 71 3.13 6.52 -1.80
N GLN A 72 2.15 7.42 -1.70
CA GLN A 72 1.78 8.26 -2.83
C GLN A 72 2.78 9.43 -2.92
N GLY A 73 2.93 10.05 -4.10
CA GLY A 73 3.68 11.30 -4.20
C GLY A 73 5.20 11.20 -4.03
N ALA A 74 5.77 12.06 -3.20
CA ALA A 74 7.23 12.20 -3.07
C ALA A 74 7.81 11.05 -2.23
N PRO A 75 9.01 10.54 -2.54
CA PRO A 75 9.55 9.43 -1.77
C PRO A 75 9.79 9.83 -0.31
N LEU A 76 9.30 9.00 0.62
CA LEU A 76 9.54 9.03 2.07
C LEU A 76 10.97 9.41 2.49
N PHE A 77 11.95 9.07 1.66
CA PHE A 77 13.37 9.24 1.95
C PHE A 77 14.06 10.00 0.81
N ALA A 78 13.81 11.31 0.70
CA ALA A 78 14.58 12.19 -0.19
C ALA A 78 16.04 12.38 0.28
N ASP A 79 16.39 11.96 1.49
CA ASP A 79 17.71 12.06 2.10
C ASP A 79 18.21 10.71 2.68
N GLY A 80 18.49 9.78 1.76
CA GLY A 80 19.57 8.80 1.88
C GLY A 80 19.66 7.97 3.17
N PHE A 81 18.96 6.82 3.19
CA PHE A 81 19.37 5.65 3.96
C PHE A 81 19.31 4.40 3.07
N GLU A 82 20.46 3.76 2.86
CA GLU A 82 20.54 2.36 2.41
C GLU A 82 20.70 1.48 3.66
N SER A 83 19.76 0.57 3.91
CA SER A 83 20.00 -0.88 3.77
C SER A 83 18.77 -1.70 4.18
N GLY A 84 18.26 -2.51 3.25
CA GLY A 84 17.35 -3.63 3.51
C GLY A 84 15.89 -3.35 3.15
N ASP A 85 15.51 -3.69 1.93
CA ASP A 85 14.12 -3.96 1.50
C ASP A 85 13.04 -2.90 1.77
N VAL A 86 13.27 -1.68 1.28
CA VAL A 86 12.15 -0.82 0.85
C VAL A 86 12.26 -0.64 -0.66
N SER A 87 11.47 -1.43 -1.39
CA SER A 87 11.23 -1.16 -2.82
C SER A 87 10.43 0.14 -2.91
N ALA A 88 11.14 1.25 -3.04
CA ALA A 88 10.53 2.53 -3.41
C ALA A 88 9.81 2.31 -4.74
N TRP A 89 8.48 2.19 -4.68
CA TRP A 89 7.65 2.06 -5.86
C TRP A 89 7.53 3.45 -6.49
N SER A 90 8.18 3.63 -7.65
CA SER A 90 8.10 4.87 -8.43
C SER A 90 7.00 4.80 -9.51
N GLY A 91 5.92 4.05 -9.25
CA GLY A 91 4.84 3.90 -10.20
C GLY A 91 4.01 5.18 -10.25
N VAL A 92 4.16 5.96 -11.32
CA VAL A 92 3.14 6.96 -11.66
C VAL A 92 1.88 6.20 -12.07
N LEU A 93 0.82 6.34 -11.28
CA LEU A 93 -0.52 5.88 -11.66
C LEU A 93 -0.93 6.53 -13.00
N PRO A 94 -1.49 5.78 -13.97
CA PRO A 94 -2.09 6.37 -15.17
C PRO A 94 -3.33 7.22 -14.87
#